data_AF-A0A658K5V6-F1
#
_entry.id   AF-A0A658K5V6-F1
#
_cell.length_a   1.000
_cell.length_b   1.000
_cell.length_c   1.000
_cell.angle_alpha   90.00
_cell.angle_beta   90.00
_cell.angle_gamma   90.00
#
_symmetry.space_group_name_H-M   'P 1'
#
loop_
_entity.id
_entity.type
_entity.pdbx_description
1 polymer ?
#
loop_
_entity_poly.entity_id
_entity_poly.type
_entity_poly.pdbx_seq_one_letter_code
_entity_poly.pdbx_strand_id
1 'polypeptide(L)'
;MLTALLAYSYRNCCFFRLNVCRRVATAAASTVGRHPSHQGESSVSDIPEASADGNSSHWQLQRIVSQLRGAREDWRARNRRVSGEHGGRELPSRVAMGEILEALSGALFPMRLGPVDLREESEDFYVGHTLDVALNALLAQARLELRYVAHQQGGDLKSIDARALELIQGFAMALPGIRLLLDTDVLAAYHGDPAARSVDE
;
A
#
# COMPACT_ATOMS: atom_id res chain seq x y z
N MET A 1 4.61 -3.51 -13.04
CA MET A 1 4.21 -3.27 -11.62
C MET A 1 3.63 -1.88 -11.39
N LEU A 2 4.17 -0.79 -11.96
CA LEU A 2 3.51 0.53 -11.92
C LEU A 2 2.08 0.50 -12.49
N THR A 3 1.82 -0.34 -13.49
CA THR A 3 0.49 -0.55 -14.08
C THR A 3 -0.55 -1.14 -13.12
N ALA A 4 -0.15 -1.93 -12.13
CA ALA A 4 -1.08 -2.55 -11.17
C ALA A 4 -1.39 -1.64 -9.96
N LEU A 5 -0.43 -0.77 -9.59
CA LEU A 5 -0.64 0.28 -8.58
C LEU A 5 -1.48 1.43 -9.14
N LEU A 6 -1.25 1.82 -10.41
CA LEU A 6 -2.12 2.76 -11.10
C LEU A 6 -3.53 2.19 -11.22
N ALA A 7 -3.70 0.93 -11.67
CA ALA A 7 -5.01 0.29 -11.92
C ALA A 7 -5.98 0.24 -10.71
N TYR A 8 -5.50 0.37 -9.47
CA TYR A 8 -6.33 0.28 -8.27
C TYR A 8 -6.75 1.64 -7.69
N SER A 9 -6.13 2.76 -8.10
CA SER A 9 -6.57 4.11 -7.72
C SER A 9 -7.78 4.61 -8.54
N TYR A 10 -8.18 3.86 -9.58
CA TYR A 10 -9.23 4.21 -10.55
C TYR A 10 -10.68 4.16 -10.05
N ARG A 11 -10.94 4.05 -8.74
CA ARG A 11 -12.32 3.85 -8.24
C ARG A 11 -13.02 5.08 -7.66
N ASN A 12 -12.37 6.26 -7.56
CA ASN A 12 -13.00 7.44 -6.95
C ASN A 12 -12.84 8.80 -7.66
N CYS A 13 -12.17 8.91 -8.81
CA CYS A 13 -12.12 10.19 -9.55
C CYS A 13 -12.61 10.02 -10.99
N CYS A 14 -13.86 10.37 -11.21
CA CYS A 14 -14.45 10.58 -12.53
C CYS A 14 -13.88 11.87 -13.14
N PHE A 15 -12.76 11.83 -13.87
CA PHE A 15 -12.52 12.86 -14.90
C PHE A 15 -11.46 12.55 -15.98
N PHE A 16 -10.51 11.63 -15.77
CA PHE A 16 -9.41 11.46 -16.75
C PHE A 16 -9.41 10.08 -17.44
N ARG A 17 -10.01 10.01 -18.63
CA ARG A 17 -9.99 8.83 -19.53
C ARG A 17 -10.17 9.38 -20.95
N LEU A 18 -9.35 9.12 -21.97
CA LEU A 18 -8.84 7.87 -22.53
C LEU A 18 -7.61 8.22 -23.40
N ASN A 19 -6.50 7.48 -23.32
CA ASN A 19 -5.84 6.90 -24.52
C ASN A 19 -4.55 6.09 -24.28
N VAL A 20 -3.95 6.07 -23.08
CA VAL A 20 -2.59 5.50 -22.96
C VAL A 20 -2.53 4.01 -22.52
N CYS A 21 -3.53 3.47 -21.81
CA CYS A 21 -3.33 2.23 -21.05
C CYS A 21 -3.68 0.89 -21.74
N ARG A 22 -3.91 0.82 -23.06
CA ARG A 22 -4.44 -0.42 -23.70
C ARG A 22 -3.40 -1.52 -24.03
N ARG A 23 -2.09 -1.34 -23.86
CA ARG A 23 -1.11 -2.24 -24.52
C ARG A 23 -0.34 -3.29 -23.71
N VAL A 24 -0.56 -3.49 -22.40
CA VAL A 24 0.39 -4.32 -21.61
C VAL A 24 -0.21 -5.53 -20.87
N ALA A 25 -1.54 -5.73 -20.82
CA ALA A 25 -2.14 -6.68 -19.88
C ALA A 25 -2.74 -7.96 -20.52
N THR A 26 -1.94 -8.79 -21.18
CA THR A 26 -2.41 -10.13 -21.61
C THR A 26 -1.30 -11.18 -21.53
N ALA A 27 -1.28 -11.99 -20.45
CA ALA A 27 -0.85 -13.40 -20.46
C ALA A 27 -0.90 -14.04 -19.04
N ALA A 28 -1.65 -15.15 -18.94
CA ALA A 28 -1.54 -16.31 -18.01
C ALA A 28 -1.60 -16.07 -16.48
N ALA A 29 -2.59 -16.48 -15.68
CA ALA A 29 -3.49 -17.66 -15.61
C ALA A 29 -2.85 -19.00 -15.19
N SER A 30 -3.48 -19.61 -14.16
CA SER A 30 -3.55 -21.05 -13.82
C SER A 30 -2.36 -21.68 -13.02
N THR A 31 -2.49 -22.62 -12.06
CA THR A 31 -3.57 -23.56 -11.65
C THR A 31 -3.11 -24.49 -10.47
N VAL A 32 -4.04 -24.89 -9.56
CA VAL A 32 -4.17 -26.18 -8.76
C VAL A 32 -3.05 -26.60 -7.76
N GLY A 33 -3.28 -27.29 -6.63
CA GLY A 33 -4.48 -27.77 -5.92
C GLY A 33 -4.17 -28.81 -4.80
N ARG A 34 -5.26 -29.26 -4.15
CA ARG A 34 -5.52 -30.55 -3.44
C ARG A 34 -4.98 -30.86 -2.00
N HIS A 35 -5.96 -31.29 -1.19
CA HIS A 35 -6.08 -31.96 0.14
C HIS A 35 -5.33 -33.33 0.25
N PRO A 36 -5.25 -34.06 1.41
CA PRO A 36 -6.32 -34.33 2.39
C PRO A 36 -5.96 -34.54 3.89
N SER A 37 -7.02 -34.86 4.64
CA SER A 37 -7.34 -35.16 6.05
C SER A 37 -6.52 -36.19 6.86
N HIS A 38 -6.61 -36.11 8.20
CA HIS A 38 -6.87 -37.26 9.10
C HIS A 38 -7.44 -36.86 10.48
N GLN A 39 -8.17 -37.79 11.09
CA GLN A 39 -9.12 -37.70 12.23
C GLN A 39 -8.53 -38.17 13.59
N GLY A 40 -9.28 -37.95 14.68
CA GLY A 40 -9.22 -38.64 16.01
C GLY A 40 -9.16 -37.66 17.18
N GLU A 41 -10.25 -37.36 17.93
CA GLU A 41 -10.78 -38.07 19.14
C GLU A 41 -9.73 -38.21 20.26
N SER A 42 -9.91 -37.88 21.55
CA SER A 42 -11.09 -37.88 22.43
C SER A 42 -10.80 -37.18 23.80
N SER A 43 -11.80 -36.49 24.36
CA SER A 43 -12.28 -36.52 25.77
C SER A 43 -11.39 -36.15 26.99
N VAL A 44 -11.98 -35.31 27.88
CA VAL A 44 -12.27 -35.52 29.33
C VAL A 44 -12.00 -34.30 30.26
N SER A 45 -13.12 -33.80 30.83
CA SER A 45 -13.42 -33.19 32.16
C SER A 45 -12.82 -31.85 32.65
N ASP A 46 -13.70 -30.85 32.65
CA ASP A 46 -14.20 -30.00 33.76
C ASP A 46 -13.39 -29.80 35.06
N ILE A 47 -13.05 -28.53 35.34
CA ILE A 47 -13.26 -27.86 36.64
C ILE A 47 -13.61 -26.38 36.35
N PRO A 48 -14.73 -25.82 36.89
CA PRO A 48 -15.09 -24.42 36.73
C PRO A 48 -14.70 -23.61 37.97
N GLU A 49 -13.87 -22.58 37.84
CA GLU A 49 -13.72 -21.61 38.93
C GLU A 49 -13.41 -20.17 38.47
N ALA A 50 -14.38 -19.31 38.78
CA ALA A 50 -14.27 -17.91 39.18
C ALA A 50 -13.76 -16.87 38.15
N SER A 51 -14.73 -16.35 37.39
CA SER A 51 -15.11 -14.92 37.38
C SER A 51 -14.01 -13.88 37.69
N ALA A 52 -13.31 -13.47 36.65
CA ALA A 52 -12.97 -12.07 36.47
C ALA A 52 -14.01 -11.45 35.52
N ASP A 53 -15.22 -11.20 36.03
CA ASP A 53 -16.23 -10.38 35.37
C ASP A 53 -15.72 -8.92 35.32
N GLY A 54 -14.81 -8.68 34.38
CA GLY A 54 -14.46 -7.36 33.90
C GLY A 54 -15.56 -6.86 32.98
N ASN A 55 -16.65 -6.40 33.59
CA ASN A 55 -17.46 -5.27 33.14
C ASN A 55 -17.87 -5.25 31.63
N SER A 56 -19.06 -5.78 31.36
CA SER A 56 -20.09 -5.17 30.51
C SER A 56 -19.65 -4.46 29.20
N SER A 57 -18.99 -5.18 28.30
CA SER A 57 -19.17 -4.85 26.88
C SER A 57 -20.37 -5.64 26.39
N HIS A 58 -21.50 -5.00 26.07
CA HIS A 58 -22.66 -5.59 25.35
C HIS A 58 -22.23 -6.55 24.20
N TRP A 59 -21.04 -6.30 23.66
CA TRP A 59 -20.40 -6.97 22.55
C TRP A 59 -19.58 -8.23 22.90
N GLN A 60 -19.45 -8.63 24.17
CA GLN A 60 -18.61 -9.79 24.59
C GLN A 60 -17.18 -9.77 23.99
N LEU A 61 -16.53 -8.60 23.98
CA LEU A 61 -15.31 -8.35 23.21
C LEU A 61 -14.19 -9.36 23.48
N GLN A 62 -13.98 -9.77 24.73
CA GLN A 62 -12.94 -10.74 25.09
C GLN A 62 -13.10 -12.08 24.36
N ARG A 63 -14.34 -12.58 24.27
CA ARG A 63 -14.67 -13.81 23.55
C ARG A 63 -14.47 -13.64 22.04
N ILE A 64 -14.88 -12.52 21.47
CA ILE A 64 -14.68 -12.23 20.05
C ILE A 64 -13.18 -12.17 19.72
N VAL A 65 -12.40 -11.45 20.52
CA VAL A 65 -10.95 -11.30 20.31
C VAL A 65 -10.24 -12.65 20.44
N SER A 66 -10.63 -13.51 21.39
CA SER A 66 -10.02 -14.84 21.56
C SER A 66 -10.35 -15.77 20.38
N GLN A 67 -11.60 -15.78 19.90
CA GLN A 67 -11.99 -16.55 18.73
C GLN A 67 -11.29 -16.06 17.45
N LEU A 68 -11.21 -14.75 17.26
CA LEU A 68 -10.46 -14.16 16.14
C LEU A 68 -8.96 -14.47 16.22
N ARG A 69 -8.39 -14.58 17.44
CA ARG A 69 -7.00 -15.02 17.63
C ARG A 69 -6.83 -16.46 17.17
N GLY A 70 -7.70 -17.38 17.61
CA GLY A 70 -7.69 -18.78 17.15
C GLY A 70 -7.77 -18.88 15.63
N ALA A 71 -8.71 -18.16 15.00
CA ALA A 71 -8.83 -18.13 13.55
C ALA A 71 -7.54 -17.66 12.82
N ARG A 72 -6.83 -16.65 13.37
CA ARG A 72 -5.54 -16.19 12.84
C ARG A 72 -4.43 -17.22 13.01
N GLU A 73 -4.40 -17.92 14.14
CA GLU A 73 -3.42 -18.97 14.42
C GLU A 73 -3.63 -20.18 13.49
N ASP A 74 -4.87 -20.61 13.32
CA ASP A 74 -5.24 -21.70 12.41
C ASP A 74 -4.91 -21.37 10.95
N TRP A 75 -5.12 -20.12 10.52
CA TRP A 75 -4.73 -19.66 9.19
C TRP A 75 -3.20 -19.68 9.05
N ARG A 76 -2.46 -19.11 10.01
CA ARG A 76 -0.98 -19.12 9.98
C ARG A 76 -0.40 -20.53 9.97
N ALA A 77 -0.95 -21.45 10.75
CA ALA A 77 -0.52 -22.84 10.78
C ALA A 77 -0.70 -23.52 9.41
N ARG A 78 -1.81 -23.26 8.73
CA ARG A 78 -2.09 -23.79 7.38
C ARG A 78 -1.33 -23.09 6.26
N ASN A 79 -0.98 -21.82 6.44
CA ASN A 79 -0.40 -20.96 5.41
C ASN A 79 1.04 -20.53 5.73
N ARG A 80 1.79 -21.29 6.55
CA ARG A 80 3.15 -20.97 7.06
C ARG A 80 4.18 -20.61 5.97
N ARG A 81 3.97 -20.97 4.70
CA ARG A 81 4.83 -20.56 3.56
C ARG A 81 4.54 -19.15 3.03
N VAL A 82 3.36 -18.60 3.29
CA VAL A 82 2.86 -17.29 2.82
C VAL A 82 2.92 -16.23 3.93
N SER A 83 3.23 -16.64 5.14
CA SER A 83 3.50 -15.76 6.28
C SER A 83 4.86 -16.17 6.78
N GLY A 84 5.92 -15.56 6.24
CA GLY A 84 7.30 -15.92 6.56
C GLY A 84 7.58 -16.03 8.05
N GLU A 85 8.71 -16.66 8.38
CA GLU A 85 9.12 -17.08 9.72
C GLU A 85 9.11 -15.97 10.79
N HIS A 86 9.00 -14.70 10.41
CA HIS A 86 9.15 -13.55 11.29
C HIS A 86 7.85 -12.80 11.61
N GLY A 87 6.67 -13.27 11.16
CA GLY A 87 5.38 -12.69 11.55
C GLY A 87 5.16 -11.20 11.22
N GLY A 88 6.09 -10.60 10.48
CA GLY A 88 6.04 -9.22 10.02
C GLY A 88 5.18 -9.06 8.77
N ARG A 89 4.92 -7.80 8.41
CA ARG A 89 4.20 -7.47 7.17
C ARG A 89 5.10 -7.78 5.98
N GLU A 90 4.73 -8.76 5.16
CA GLU A 90 5.50 -9.12 3.96
C GLU A 90 5.08 -8.33 2.72
N LEU A 91 3.85 -7.83 2.71
CA LEU A 91 3.29 -7.10 1.57
C LEU A 91 3.21 -5.59 1.84
N PRO A 92 3.32 -4.76 0.79
CA PRO A 92 3.10 -3.33 0.90
C PRO A 92 1.71 -2.97 1.47
N SER A 93 1.68 -1.86 2.20
CA SER A 93 0.48 -1.26 2.75
C SER A 93 -0.23 -0.42 1.71
N ARG A 94 -1.49 -0.75 1.40
CA ARG A 94 -2.33 0.14 0.58
C ARG A 94 -2.54 1.51 1.24
N VAL A 95 -2.71 1.53 2.56
CA VAL A 95 -2.88 2.77 3.32
C VAL A 95 -1.62 3.63 3.23
N ALA A 96 -0.44 3.04 3.47
CA ALA A 96 0.80 3.82 3.41
C ALA A 96 1.11 4.29 1.99
N MET A 97 0.79 3.48 0.96
CA MET A 97 0.92 3.93 -0.43
C MET A 97 0.00 5.13 -0.73
N GLY A 98 -1.19 5.20 -0.14
CA GLY A 98 -2.08 6.36 -0.24
C GLY A 98 -1.44 7.61 0.38
N GLU A 99 -0.98 7.50 1.63
CA GLU A 99 -0.31 8.59 2.36
C GLU A 99 0.95 9.09 1.63
N ILE A 100 1.74 8.17 1.07
CA ILE A 100 2.93 8.51 0.27
C ILE A 100 2.53 9.31 -0.98
N LEU A 101 1.49 8.87 -1.70
CA LEU A 101 1.04 9.56 -2.91
C LEU A 101 0.48 10.95 -2.59
N GLU A 102 -0.23 11.10 -1.48
CA GLU A 102 -0.71 12.39 -0.99
C GLU A 102 0.44 13.32 -0.64
N ALA A 103 1.43 12.84 0.11
CA ALA A 103 2.62 13.61 0.46
C ALA A 103 3.46 14.02 -0.77
N LEU A 104 3.67 13.11 -1.72
CA LEU A 104 4.36 13.42 -2.98
C LEU A 104 3.58 14.45 -3.79
N SER A 105 2.25 14.35 -3.85
CA SER A 105 1.41 15.31 -4.58
C SER A 105 1.46 16.69 -3.93
N GLY A 106 1.39 16.76 -2.60
CA GLY A 106 1.57 17.99 -1.84
C GLY A 106 2.95 18.61 -2.08
N ALA A 107 4.02 17.82 -2.06
CA ALA A 107 5.36 18.33 -2.33
C ALA A 107 5.58 18.80 -3.79
N LEU A 108 4.93 18.17 -4.77
CA LEU A 108 5.01 18.59 -6.17
C LEU A 108 4.16 19.84 -6.44
N PHE A 109 3.05 20.00 -5.73
CA PHE A 109 2.12 21.11 -5.93
C PHE A 109 1.79 21.80 -4.59
N PRO A 110 2.80 22.38 -3.90
CA PRO A 110 2.67 22.85 -2.53
C PRO A 110 1.54 23.85 -2.33
N MET A 111 1.40 24.82 -3.21
CA MET A 111 0.36 25.85 -3.09
C MET A 111 -1.04 25.37 -3.50
N ARG A 112 -1.16 24.20 -4.14
CA ARG A 112 -2.44 23.64 -4.63
C ARG A 112 -2.94 22.50 -3.74
N LEU A 113 -2.04 21.63 -3.31
CA LEU A 113 -2.31 20.36 -2.62
C LEU A 113 -1.58 20.24 -1.28
N GLY A 114 -0.79 21.24 -0.90
CA GLY A 114 -0.12 21.29 0.40
C GLY A 114 -1.02 21.83 1.51
N PRO A 115 -0.45 22.05 2.71
CA PRO A 115 -1.16 22.60 3.86
C PRO A 115 -1.76 23.97 3.56
N VAL A 116 -2.96 24.22 4.10
CA VAL A 116 -3.70 25.48 3.88
C VAL A 116 -3.02 26.72 4.47
N ASP A 117 -2.10 26.52 5.41
CA ASP A 117 -1.33 27.58 6.08
C ASP A 117 0.09 27.74 5.50
N LEU A 118 0.42 27.00 4.43
CA LEU A 118 1.70 27.12 3.73
C LEU A 118 1.83 28.50 3.08
N ARG A 119 3.03 29.06 3.18
CA ARG A 119 3.40 30.35 2.58
C ARG A 119 4.55 30.13 1.62
N GLU A 120 4.65 30.99 0.62
CA GLU A 120 5.75 30.96 -0.36
C GLU A 120 7.12 31.03 0.33
N GLU A 121 7.25 31.79 1.43
CA GLU A 121 8.52 31.92 2.17
C GLU A 121 9.00 30.61 2.82
N SER A 122 8.11 29.67 3.08
CA SER A 122 8.40 28.38 3.73
C SER A 122 8.23 27.17 2.80
N GLU A 123 7.96 27.43 1.51
CA GLU A 123 7.66 26.40 0.51
C GLU A 123 8.79 25.39 0.35
N ASP A 124 10.02 25.85 0.12
CA ASP A 124 11.19 24.97 -0.07
C ASP A 124 11.44 24.05 1.13
N PHE A 125 11.22 24.56 2.34
CA PHE A 125 11.34 23.76 3.56
C PHE A 125 10.28 22.68 3.63
N TYR A 126 9.02 23.03 3.36
CA TYR A 126 7.91 22.08 3.31
C TYR A 126 8.16 21.00 2.24
N VAL A 127 8.56 21.39 1.03
CA VAL A 127 8.83 20.47 -0.07
C VAL A 127 9.96 19.51 0.31
N GLY A 128 11.10 20.03 0.78
CA GLY A 128 12.24 19.21 1.17
C GLY A 128 11.92 18.20 2.26
N HIS A 129 11.23 18.64 3.33
CA HIS A 129 10.83 17.76 4.42
C HIS A 129 9.84 16.69 3.97
N THR A 130 8.81 17.09 3.22
CA THR A 130 7.74 16.18 2.77
C THR A 130 8.28 15.13 1.79
N LEU A 131 9.17 15.52 0.88
CA LEU A 131 9.83 14.57 -0.02
C LEU A 131 10.70 13.57 0.74
N ASP A 132 11.48 14.00 1.73
CA ASP A 132 12.31 13.09 2.53
C ASP A 132 11.44 12.03 3.22
N VAL A 133 10.37 12.46 3.90
CA VAL A 133 9.44 11.54 4.58
C VAL A 133 8.80 10.58 3.58
N ALA A 134 8.27 11.09 2.46
CA ALA A 134 7.56 10.29 1.48
C ALA A 134 8.46 9.28 0.76
N LEU A 135 9.69 9.68 0.38
CA LEU A 135 10.65 8.81 -0.31
C LEU A 135 11.18 7.71 0.62
N ASN A 136 11.44 8.01 1.88
CA ASN A 136 11.84 6.99 2.86
C ASN A 136 10.71 5.98 3.12
N ALA A 137 9.47 6.45 3.24
CA ALA A 137 8.30 5.57 3.36
C ALA A 137 8.10 4.71 2.10
N LEU A 138 8.28 5.28 0.91
CA LEU A 138 8.21 4.55 -0.36
C LEU A 138 9.32 3.49 -0.47
N LEU A 139 10.54 3.80 -0.05
CA LEU A 139 11.63 2.84 0.01
C LEU A 139 11.30 1.66 0.92
N ALA A 140 10.68 1.89 2.07
CA ALA A 140 10.21 0.82 2.94
C ALA A 140 9.18 -0.08 2.23
N GLN A 141 8.20 0.50 1.52
CA GLN A 141 7.21 -0.28 0.76
C GLN A 141 7.85 -1.06 -0.40
N ALA A 142 8.79 -0.44 -1.13
CA ALA A 142 9.51 -1.10 -2.22
C ALA A 142 10.32 -2.30 -1.75
N ARG A 143 10.98 -2.20 -0.58
CA ARG A 143 11.70 -3.33 0.03
C ARG A 143 10.76 -4.50 0.36
N LEU A 144 9.58 -4.23 0.92
CA LEU A 144 8.59 -5.28 1.21
C LEU A 144 8.21 -6.04 -0.06
N GLU A 145 7.86 -5.29 -1.12
CA GLU A 145 7.45 -5.88 -2.38
C GLU A 145 8.57 -6.69 -3.05
N LEU A 146 9.78 -6.15 -3.13
CA LEU A 146 10.90 -6.84 -3.77
C LEU A 146 11.31 -8.10 -3.01
N ARG A 147 11.29 -8.06 -1.67
CA ARG A 147 11.54 -9.25 -0.84
C ARG A 147 10.46 -10.30 -1.07
N TYR A 148 9.19 -9.90 -1.09
CA TYR A 148 8.09 -10.81 -1.39
C TYR A 148 8.26 -11.50 -2.75
N VAL A 149 8.57 -10.75 -3.80
CA VAL A 149 8.82 -11.28 -5.14
C VAL A 149 10.02 -12.23 -5.16
N ALA A 150 11.14 -11.84 -4.52
CA ALA A 150 12.33 -12.67 -4.47
C ALA A 150 12.10 -13.99 -3.71
N HIS A 151 11.37 -13.95 -2.58
CA HIS A 151 10.99 -15.16 -1.85
C HIS A 151 10.17 -16.12 -2.72
N GLN A 152 9.26 -15.62 -3.56
CA GLN A 152 8.48 -16.47 -4.47
C GLN A 152 9.30 -17.04 -5.62
N GLN A 153 10.39 -16.39 -6.01
CA GLN A 153 11.24 -16.79 -7.13
C GLN A 153 12.51 -17.56 -6.69
N GLY A 154 12.72 -17.73 -5.38
CA GLY A 154 13.96 -18.30 -4.84
C GLY A 154 15.20 -17.40 -5.06
N GLY A 155 14.99 -16.10 -5.20
CA GLY A 155 16.03 -15.12 -5.50
C GLY A 155 16.89 -14.74 -4.30
N ASP A 156 18.05 -14.12 -4.57
CA ASP A 156 18.98 -13.64 -3.55
C ASP A 156 18.48 -12.37 -2.85
N LEU A 157 18.25 -12.47 -1.54
CA LEU A 157 17.79 -11.38 -0.69
C LEU A 157 18.86 -10.30 -0.45
N LYS A 158 20.14 -10.62 -0.63
CA LYS A 158 21.25 -9.70 -0.31
C LYS A 158 21.30 -8.47 -1.21
N SER A 159 20.82 -8.58 -2.45
CA SER A 159 20.84 -7.48 -3.43
C SER A 159 19.59 -6.58 -3.38
N ILE A 160 18.54 -6.99 -2.65
CA ILE A 160 17.23 -6.33 -2.72
C ILE A 160 17.26 -4.92 -2.16
N ASP A 161 17.98 -4.70 -1.06
CA ASP A 161 18.00 -3.38 -0.43
C ASP A 161 18.72 -2.34 -1.29
N ALA A 162 19.81 -2.73 -1.96
CA ALA A 162 20.52 -1.89 -2.91
C ALA A 162 19.63 -1.60 -4.13
N ARG A 163 18.94 -2.63 -4.66
CA ARG A 163 18.03 -2.45 -5.80
C ARG A 163 16.84 -1.55 -5.48
N ALA A 164 16.26 -1.71 -4.30
CA ALA A 164 15.16 -0.85 -3.84
C ALA A 164 15.63 0.61 -3.77
N LEU A 165 16.82 0.85 -3.20
CA LEU A 165 17.40 2.19 -3.08
C LEU A 165 17.64 2.82 -4.45
N GLU A 166 18.25 2.09 -5.38
CA GLU A 166 18.51 2.55 -6.75
C GLU A 166 17.21 2.97 -7.46
N LEU A 167 16.15 2.16 -7.33
CA LEU A 167 14.85 2.46 -7.93
C LEU A 167 14.22 3.73 -7.34
N ILE A 168 14.28 3.90 -6.02
CA ILE A 168 13.71 5.09 -5.36
C ILE A 168 14.54 6.34 -5.66
N GLN A 169 15.86 6.24 -5.73
CA GLN A 169 16.72 7.35 -6.17
C GLN A 169 16.40 7.76 -7.60
N GLY A 170 16.27 6.80 -8.53
CA GLY A 170 15.87 7.07 -9.90
C GLY A 170 14.50 7.73 -9.99
N PHE A 171 13.53 7.27 -9.20
CA PHE A 171 12.21 7.91 -9.09
C PHE A 171 12.29 9.34 -8.55
N ALA A 172 13.04 9.56 -7.45
CA ALA A 172 13.21 10.87 -6.85
C ALA A 172 13.82 11.88 -7.83
N MET A 173 14.84 11.48 -8.58
CA MET A 173 15.48 12.32 -9.60
C MET A 173 14.54 12.64 -10.77
N ALA A 174 13.51 11.82 -11.02
CA ALA A 174 12.52 12.05 -12.06
C ALA A 174 11.39 13.02 -11.62
N LEU A 175 11.25 13.31 -10.32
CA LEU A 175 10.15 14.13 -9.79
C LEU A 175 10.02 15.51 -10.44
N PRO A 176 11.10 16.29 -10.70
CA PRO A 176 10.98 17.56 -11.40
C PRO A 176 10.44 17.41 -12.84
N GLY A 177 10.85 16.34 -13.54
CA GLY A 177 10.34 16.06 -14.88
C GLY A 177 8.86 15.64 -14.87
N ILE A 178 8.46 14.82 -13.87
CA ILE A 178 7.07 14.44 -13.65
C ILE A 178 6.21 15.68 -13.36
N ARG A 179 6.70 16.61 -12.54
CA ARG A 179 6.02 17.87 -12.24
C ARG A 179 5.67 18.65 -13.50
N LEU A 180 6.65 18.83 -14.38
CA LEU A 180 6.47 19.58 -15.63
C LEU A 180 5.50 18.87 -16.59
N LEU A 181 5.56 17.54 -16.66
CA LEU A 181 4.61 16.77 -17.48
C LEU A 181 3.18 16.96 -16.95
N LEU A 182 2.98 16.91 -15.63
CA LEU A 182 1.68 17.10 -15.03
C LEU A 182 1.12 18.52 -15.21
N ASP A 183 1.97 19.56 -15.30
CA ASP A 183 1.50 20.90 -15.71
C ASP A 183 0.83 20.87 -17.08
N THR A 184 1.40 20.12 -18.03
CA THR A 184 0.83 20.01 -19.37
C THR A 184 -0.50 19.28 -19.37
N ASP A 185 -0.65 18.27 -18.50
CA ASP A 185 -1.90 17.53 -18.35
C ASP A 185 -3.00 18.42 -17.72
N VAL A 186 -2.65 19.23 -16.72
CA VAL A 186 -3.59 20.18 -16.09
C VAL A 186 -4.07 21.23 -17.10
N LEU A 187 -3.15 21.82 -17.88
CA LEU A 187 -3.52 22.80 -18.91
C LEU A 187 -4.39 22.17 -20.01
N ALA A 188 -4.07 20.93 -20.42
CA ALA A 188 -4.87 20.21 -21.40
C ALA A 188 -6.28 19.91 -20.87
N ALA A 189 -6.41 19.54 -19.59
CA ALA A 189 -7.70 19.33 -18.94
C ALA A 189 -8.53 20.62 -18.94
N TYR A 190 -7.94 21.74 -18.53
CA TYR A 190 -8.58 23.04 -18.51
C TYR A 190 -9.06 23.49 -19.90
N HIS A 191 -8.21 23.37 -20.93
CA HIS A 191 -8.59 23.72 -22.30
C HIS A 191 -9.65 22.79 -22.91
N GLY A 192 -9.71 21.54 -22.45
CA GLY A 192 -10.65 20.53 -22.92
C GLY A 192 -12.03 20.60 -22.26
N ASP A 193 -12.15 21.28 -21.11
CA ASP A 193 -13.40 21.40 -20.36
C ASP A 193 -13.97 22.83 -20.43
N PRO A 194 -14.99 23.10 -21.26
CA PRO A 194 -15.62 24.42 -21.34
C PRO A 194 -16.37 24.83 -20.06
N ALA A 195 -16.53 23.92 -19.08
CA ALA A 195 -17.10 24.23 -17.77
C ALA A 195 -16.05 24.66 -16.73
N ALA A 196 -14.75 24.37 -16.94
CA ALA A 196 -13.68 24.73 -16.04
C ALA A 196 -13.49 26.25 -15.98
N ARG A 197 -13.49 26.82 -14.77
CA ARG A 197 -13.46 28.28 -14.57
C ARG A 197 -12.07 28.80 -14.28
N SER A 198 -11.17 27.94 -13.79
CA SER A 198 -9.76 28.23 -13.59
C SER A 198 -8.91 26.97 -13.77
N VAL A 199 -7.59 27.16 -13.89
CA VAL A 199 -6.60 26.06 -14.00
C VAL A 199 -6.43 25.31 -12.67
N ASP A 200 -6.83 25.94 -11.56
CA ASP A 200 -6.66 25.41 -10.20
C ASP A 200 -7.92 24.70 -9.65
N GLU A 201 -9.01 24.66 -10.44
CA GLU A 201 -10.25 23.91 -10.15
C GLU A 201 -10.11 22.41 -10.51
#